data_AF-A0A1Q3QMV0-F1
#
_entry.id   AF-A0A1Q3QMV0-F1
#
_cell.length_a   1.000
_cell.length_b   1.000
_cell.length_c   1.000
_cell.angle_alpha   90.00
_cell.angle_beta   90.00
_cell.angle_gamma   90.00
#
_symmetry.space_group_name_H-M   'P 1'
#
loop_
_entity.id
_entity.type
_entity.pdbx_description
1 polymer ?
#
loop_
_entity_poly.entity_id
_entity_poly.type
_entity_poly.pdbx_seq_one_letter_code
_entity_poly.pdbx_strand_id
1 'polypeptide(L)'
;MTDVSFSLRSFQQAVRANAADLHSSATDRNLLFHLDRPGEGVTRLTFARMKGRTVTAMVMFTQVQHYEGKPCYQIGYAVPRRYQKQGRAKEIVAAAVKEFTSGMKRRVPEFYIEAIIDAQNRASQRVAEQLISDSPKEVTDKIAGVPALQYVKHIK
;
A
#
# COMPACT_ATOMS: atom_id res chain seq x y z
N MET A 1 -7.89 4.16 -9.04
CA MET A 1 -7.61 3.11 -8.03
C MET A 1 -6.61 2.13 -8.62
N THR A 2 -5.60 1.71 -7.84
CA THR A 2 -4.69 0.65 -8.29
C THR A 2 -5.39 -0.70 -8.17
N ASP A 3 -5.38 -1.53 -9.23
CA ASP A 3 -5.80 -2.92 -9.09
C ASP A 3 -4.75 -3.70 -8.28
N VAL A 4 -4.99 -3.75 -6.98
CA VAL A 4 -4.14 -4.42 -6.00
C VAL A 4 -4.20 -5.95 -6.15
N SER A 5 -5.26 -6.50 -6.74
CA SER A 5 -5.38 -7.94 -7.00
C SER A 5 -4.51 -8.36 -8.18
N PHE A 6 -4.53 -7.58 -9.27
CA PHE A 6 -3.60 -7.76 -10.38
C PHE A 6 -2.15 -7.59 -9.91
N SER A 7 -1.87 -6.52 -9.15
CA SER A 7 -0.54 -6.23 -8.63
C SER A 7 0.01 -7.35 -7.74
N LEU A 8 -0.84 -7.94 -6.88
CA LEU A 8 -0.47 -9.08 -6.03
C LEU A 8 -0.08 -10.31 -6.85
N ARG A 9 -0.83 -10.63 -7.91
CA ARG A 9 -0.52 -11.75 -8.81
C ARG A 9 0.79 -11.53 -9.55
N SER A 10 0.98 -10.34 -10.11
CA SER A 10 2.20 -9.95 -10.82
C SER A 10 3.43 -10.02 -9.89
N PHE A 11 3.34 -9.45 -8.68
CA PHE A 11 4.42 -9.49 -7.72
C PHE A 11 4.76 -10.92 -7.29
N GLN A 12 3.75 -11.77 -7.06
CA GLN A 12 3.97 -13.19 -6.77
C GLN A 12 4.69 -13.92 -7.92
N GLN A 13 4.42 -13.58 -9.19
CA GLN A 13 5.14 -14.13 -10.34
C GLN A 13 6.59 -13.66 -10.37
N ALA A 14 6.84 -12.37 -10.14
CA ALA A 14 8.20 -11.82 -10.08
C ALA A 14 9.05 -12.49 -8.98
N VAL A 15 8.48 -12.71 -7.79
CA VAL A 15 9.14 -13.47 -6.72
C VAL A 15 9.46 -14.90 -7.16
N ARG A 16 8.54 -15.58 -7.85
CA ARG A 16 8.77 -16.95 -8.33
C ARG A 16 9.85 -17.02 -9.39
N ALA A 17 9.99 -16.00 -10.22
CA ALA A 17 11.01 -15.88 -11.25
C ALA A 17 12.36 -15.37 -10.72
N ASN A 18 12.49 -15.06 -9.42
CA ASN A 18 13.63 -14.32 -8.85
C ASN A 18 13.88 -12.96 -9.54
N ALA A 19 12.83 -12.35 -10.10
CA ALA A 19 12.89 -11.05 -10.77
C ALA A 19 12.62 -9.89 -9.81
N ALA A 20 12.11 -10.17 -8.60
CA ALA A 20 11.94 -9.18 -7.55
C ALA A 20 13.17 -9.22 -6.62
N ASP A 21 13.91 -8.11 -6.57
CA ASP A 21 14.98 -7.92 -5.60
C ASP A 21 14.38 -7.56 -4.23
N LEU A 22 14.43 -8.52 -3.29
CA LEU A 22 13.76 -8.45 -2.00
C LEU A 22 14.75 -8.13 -0.89
N HIS A 23 14.45 -7.09 -0.13
CA HIS A 23 15.26 -6.61 0.99
C HIS A 23 14.47 -6.71 2.30
N SER A 24 15.15 -6.92 3.42
CA SER A 24 14.50 -6.88 4.74
C SER A 24 14.30 -5.43 5.21
N SER A 25 13.11 -5.13 5.71
CA SER A 25 12.81 -3.84 6.33
C SER A 25 13.58 -3.61 7.63
N ALA A 26 13.89 -2.36 7.93
CA ALA A 26 14.66 -1.99 9.11
C ALA A 26 13.85 -2.16 10.41
N THR A 27 12.56 -1.84 10.38
CA THR A 27 11.69 -1.89 11.57
C THR A 27 11.08 -3.26 11.84
N ASP A 28 11.15 -4.20 10.87
CA ASP A 28 10.58 -5.54 10.97
C ASP A 28 11.27 -6.50 9.98
N ARG A 29 12.05 -7.46 10.48
CA ARG A 29 12.82 -8.40 9.64
C ARG A 29 11.96 -9.37 8.83
N ASN A 30 10.70 -9.56 9.21
CA ASN A 30 9.75 -10.41 8.49
C ASN A 30 8.96 -9.61 7.45
N LEU A 31 9.17 -8.30 7.35
CA LEU A 31 8.61 -7.45 6.32
C LEU A 31 9.68 -7.29 5.24
N LEU A 32 9.39 -7.77 4.04
CA LEU A 32 10.28 -7.59 2.90
C LEU A 32 9.81 -6.40 2.08
N PHE A 33 10.73 -5.70 1.42
CA PHE A 33 10.40 -4.66 0.47
C PHE A 33 11.10 -4.85 -0.86
N HIS A 34 10.49 -4.27 -1.90
CA HIS A 34 11.00 -4.21 -3.26
C HIS A 34 10.68 -2.82 -3.82
N LEU A 35 11.68 -2.16 -4.40
CA LEU A 35 11.52 -0.88 -5.07
C LEU A 35 11.62 -1.08 -6.58
N ASP A 36 10.63 -0.57 -7.31
CA ASP A 36 10.59 -0.64 -8.76
C ASP A 36 10.08 0.64 -9.41
N ARG A 37 10.16 0.68 -10.74
CA ARG A 37 9.65 1.77 -11.59
C ARG A 37 8.71 1.18 -12.65
N PRO A 38 7.41 1.02 -12.36
CA PRO A 38 6.48 0.39 -13.28
C PRO A 38 6.14 1.26 -14.51
N GLY A 39 6.53 2.53 -14.52
CA GLY A 39 6.34 3.46 -15.63
C GLY A 39 7.21 4.69 -15.46
N GLU A 40 7.24 5.53 -16.49
CA GLU A 40 8.02 6.78 -16.49
C GLU A 40 7.55 7.70 -15.35
N GLY A 41 8.50 8.21 -14.55
CA GLY A 41 8.22 9.08 -13.41
C GLY A 41 7.55 8.41 -12.20
N VAL A 42 7.19 7.12 -12.29
CA VAL A 42 6.50 6.40 -11.22
C VAL A 42 7.50 5.57 -10.43
N THR A 43 7.72 5.92 -9.17
CA THR A 43 8.42 5.05 -8.21
C THR A 43 7.39 4.32 -7.37
N ARG A 44 7.52 3.00 -7.27
CA ARG A 44 6.68 2.16 -6.44
C ARG A 44 7.53 1.41 -5.42
N LEU A 45 7.07 1.45 -4.17
CA LEU A 45 7.64 0.65 -3.10
C LEU A 45 6.62 -0.39 -2.68
N THR A 46 6.97 -1.66 -2.84
CA THR A 46 6.13 -2.80 -2.48
C THR A 46 6.66 -3.44 -1.22
N PHE A 47 5.81 -3.60 -0.20
CA PHE A 47 6.07 -4.37 1.00
C PHE A 47 5.31 -5.70 0.97
N ALA A 48 5.92 -6.77 1.47
CA ALA A 48 5.31 -8.09 1.47
C ALA A 48 5.64 -8.91 2.71
N ARG A 49 4.68 -9.73 3.12
CA ARG A 49 4.88 -10.84 4.07
C ARG A 49 4.91 -12.15 3.30
N MET A 50 5.89 -12.99 3.61
CA MET A 50 6.14 -14.23 2.87
C MET A 50 5.95 -15.47 3.74
N LYS A 51 5.55 -16.58 3.11
CA LYS A 51 5.70 -17.95 3.62
C LYS A 51 6.48 -18.75 2.58
N GLY A 52 7.78 -18.92 2.80
CA GLY A 52 8.70 -19.36 1.75
C GLY A 52 8.63 -18.42 0.54
N ARG A 53 8.41 -18.95 -0.66
CA ARG A 53 8.24 -18.16 -1.90
C ARG A 53 6.81 -17.67 -2.16
N THR A 54 5.91 -17.81 -1.18
CA THR A 54 4.50 -17.39 -1.31
C THR A 54 4.26 -16.05 -0.64
N VAL A 55 3.75 -15.07 -1.40
CA VAL A 55 3.26 -13.79 -0.88
C VAL A 55 1.96 -14.04 -0.12
N THR A 56 1.90 -13.65 1.14
CA THR A 56 0.75 -13.86 2.03
C THR A 56 -0.01 -12.57 2.34
N ALA A 57 0.64 -11.42 2.18
CA ALA A 57 0.05 -10.09 2.23
C ALA A 57 0.99 -9.11 1.50
N MET A 58 0.44 -8.07 0.90
CA MET A 58 1.18 -7.07 0.13
C MET A 58 0.62 -5.67 0.37
N VAL A 59 1.50 -4.67 0.44
CA VAL A 59 1.21 -3.23 0.45
C VAL A 59 2.07 -2.56 -0.61
N MET A 60 1.55 -1.54 -1.27
CA MET A 60 2.31 -0.72 -2.20
C MET A 60 2.12 0.74 -1.85
N PHE A 61 3.19 1.52 -1.98
CA PHE A 61 3.15 2.98 -2.01
C PHE A 61 3.55 3.45 -3.39
N THR A 62 2.79 4.39 -3.93
CA THR A 62 3.11 5.06 -5.19
C THR A 62 2.94 6.55 -5.00
N GLN A 63 3.93 7.33 -5.42
CA GLN A 63 3.81 8.78 -5.37
C GLN A 63 2.71 9.24 -6.33
N VAL A 64 1.84 10.11 -5.85
CA VAL A 64 0.73 10.70 -6.61
C VAL A 64 0.83 12.23 -6.58
N GLN A 65 -0.18 12.91 -7.13
CA GLN A 65 -0.27 14.36 -7.05
C GLN A 65 -0.21 14.84 -5.59
N HIS A 66 0.45 15.97 -5.36
CA HIS A 66 0.54 16.58 -4.04
C HIS A 66 -0.86 16.82 -3.44
N TYR A 67 -1.00 16.55 -2.15
CA TYR A 67 -2.21 16.86 -1.38
C TYR A 67 -1.91 18.07 -0.50
N GLU A 68 -2.73 19.12 -0.61
CA GLU A 68 -2.52 20.39 0.12
C GLU A 68 -1.08 20.94 -0.03
N GLY A 69 -0.52 20.83 -1.23
CA GLY A 69 0.83 21.33 -1.55
C GLY A 69 1.99 20.46 -1.03
N LYS A 70 1.72 19.33 -0.37
CA LYS A 70 2.75 18.42 0.17
C LYS A 70 2.79 17.08 -0.58
N PRO A 71 3.95 16.39 -0.59
CA PRO A 71 4.05 15.08 -1.23
C PRO A 71 2.96 14.13 -0.71
N CYS A 72 2.35 13.37 -1.62
CA CYS A 72 1.31 12.40 -1.27
C CYS A 72 1.65 11.04 -1.89
N TYR A 73 1.40 9.99 -1.12
CA TYR A 73 1.65 8.61 -1.51
C TYR A 73 0.36 7.81 -1.39
N GLN A 74 -0.11 7.29 -2.51
CA GLN A 74 -1.26 6.40 -2.53
C GLN A 74 -0.83 5.03 -2.03
N ILE A 75 -1.56 4.50 -1.04
CA ILE A 75 -1.39 3.16 -0.52
C ILE A 75 -2.42 2.21 -1.13
N GLY A 76 -1.96 1.06 -1.60
CA GLY A 76 -2.81 -0.06 -2.01
C GLY A 76 -2.38 -1.34 -1.30
N TYR A 77 -3.32 -2.20 -0.92
CA TYR A 77 -2.99 -3.44 -0.21
C TYR A 77 -3.89 -4.61 -0.63
N ALA A 78 -3.32 -5.81 -0.60
CA ALA A 78 -4.03 -7.04 -0.96
C ALA A 78 -3.54 -8.23 -0.14
N VAL A 79 -4.46 -9.16 0.09
CA VAL A 79 -4.21 -10.44 0.76
C VAL A 79 -4.83 -11.54 -0.12
N PRO A 80 -4.07 -12.59 -0.50
CA PRO A 80 -4.63 -13.71 -1.24
C PRO A 80 -5.81 -14.34 -0.48
N ARG A 81 -6.87 -14.77 -1.18
CA ARG A 81 -8.13 -15.25 -0.58
C ARG A 81 -7.94 -16.25 0.57
N ARG A 82 -7.02 -17.21 0.42
CA ARG A 82 -6.68 -18.24 1.44
C ARG A 82 -6.06 -17.69 2.74
N TYR A 83 -5.63 -16.43 2.74
CA TYR A 83 -5.00 -15.75 3.87
C TYR A 83 -5.87 -14.59 4.40
N GLN A 84 -7.05 -14.36 3.82
CA GLN A 84 -7.98 -13.32 4.30
C GLN A 84 -8.66 -13.73 5.60
N LYS A 85 -9.32 -12.75 6.26
CA LYS A 85 -10.04 -12.93 7.53
C LYS A 85 -9.17 -13.43 8.70
N GLN A 86 -7.86 -13.18 8.64
CA GLN A 86 -6.86 -13.56 9.65
C GLN A 86 -6.10 -12.34 10.20
N GLY A 87 -6.64 -11.12 10.07
CA GLY A 87 -5.95 -9.89 10.54
C GLY A 87 -4.79 -9.38 9.65
N ARG A 88 -4.27 -10.21 8.74
CA ARG A 88 -3.06 -9.92 7.93
C ARG A 88 -3.04 -8.58 7.20
N ALA A 89 -4.18 -8.11 6.69
CA ALA A 89 -4.24 -6.81 6.01
C ALA A 89 -3.92 -5.66 6.97
N LYS A 90 -4.52 -5.68 8.17
CA LYS A 90 -4.26 -4.69 9.21
C LYS A 90 -2.80 -4.73 9.66
N GLU A 91 -2.27 -5.93 9.89
CA GLU A 91 -0.89 -6.14 10.31
C GLU A 91 0.13 -5.60 9.30
N ILE A 92 -0.01 -5.94 8.01
CA ILE A 92 0.95 -5.48 7.01
C ILE A 92 0.82 -3.99 6.74
N VAL A 93 -0.40 -3.42 6.73
CA VAL A 93 -0.57 -1.98 6.50
C VAL A 93 0.04 -1.19 7.65
N ALA A 94 -0.16 -1.60 8.90
CA ALA A 94 0.47 -0.96 10.05
C ALA A 94 2.01 -1.02 9.98
N ALA A 95 2.56 -2.20 9.67
CA ALA A 95 4.01 -2.39 9.55
C ALA A 95 4.60 -1.59 8.39
N ALA A 96 3.95 -1.59 7.23
CA ALA A 96 4.40 -0.89 6.03
C ALA A 96 4.33 0.64 6.20
N VAL A 97 3.27 1.18 6.83
CA VAL A 97 3.19 2.61 7.15
C VAL A 97 4.32 3.01 8.11
N LYS A 98 4.59 2.21 9.14
CA LYS A 98 5.69 2.47 10.09
C LYS A 98 7.04 2.49 9.37
N GLU A 99 7.33 1.47 8.56
CA GLU A 99 8.59 1.37 7.81
C GLU A 99 8.74 2.52 6.82
N PHE A 100 7.69 2.80 6.04
CA PHE A 100 7.67 3.88 5.05
C PHE A 100 7.91 5.24 5.72
N THR A 101 7.17 5.55 6.78
CA THR A 101 7.37 6.81 7.52
C THR A 101 8.78 6.91 8.10
N SER A 102 9.32 5.84 8.69
CA SER A 102 10.68 5.84 9.25
C SER A 102 11.73 6.08 8.16
N GLY A 103 11.58 5.45 6.99
CA GLY A 103 12.50 5.63 5.86
C GLY A 103 12.44 7.03 5.24
N MET A 104 11.25 7.65 5.23
CA MET A 104 11.02 8.94 4.58
C MET A 104 11.38 10.14 5.47
N LYS A 105 11.21 10.03 6.80
CA LYS A 105 11.31 11.18 7.73
C LYS A 105 12.56 12.04 7.60
N ARG A 106 13.70 11.45 7.22
CA ARG A 106 14.96 12.20 7.06
C ARG A 106 14.99 13.11 5.83
N ARG A 107 14.19 12.80 4.80
CA ARG A 107 14.20 13.51 3.50
C ARG A 107 12.92 14.28 3.24
N VAL A 108 11.80 13.75 3.73
CA VAL A 108 10.46 14.31 3.57
C VAL A 108 9.83 14.36 4.97
N PRO A 109 10.00 15.47 5.70
CA PRO A 109 9.54 15.56 7.08
C PRO A 109 8.02 15.56 7.19
N GLU A 110 7.33 16.11 6.18
CA GLU A 110 5.87 16.17 6.13
C GLU A 110 5.35 15.66 4.79
N PHE A 111 4.37 14.76 4.83
CA PHE A 111 3.72 14.20 3.65
C PHE A 111 2.36 13.59 3.98
N TYR A 112 1.60 13.24 2.96
CA TYR A 112 0.32 12.55 3.10
C TYR A 112 0.41 11.09 2.63
N ILE A 113 -0.34 10.22 3.30
CA ILE A 113 -0.67 8.90 2.79
C ILE A 113 -2.16 8.91 2.49
N GLU A 114 -2.54 8.49 1.28
CA GLU A 114 -3.95 8.37 0.89
C GLU A 114 -4.32 6.93 0.50
N ALA A 115 -5.52 6.49 0.86
CA ALA A 115 -6.13 5.29 0.28
C ALA A 115 -7.43 5.66 -0.42
N ILE A 116 -7.57 5.24 -1.68
CA ILE A 116 -8.81 5.34 -2.44
C ILE A 116 -9.39 3.93 -2.53
N ILE A 117 -10.56 3.72 -1.92
CA ILE A 117 -11.16 2.40 -1.75
C ILE A 117 -12.56 2.42 -2.33
N ASP A 118 -12.88 1.44 -3.17
CA ASP A 118 -14.24 1.20 -3.66
C ASP A 118 -15.30 1.25 -2.55
N ALA A 119 -16.39 1.99 -2.78
CA ALA A 119 -17.46 2.20 -1.80
C ALA A 119 -18.17 0.91 -1.35
N GLN A 120 -18.05 -0.18 -2.12
CA GLN A 120 -18.57 -1.51 -1.78
C GLN A 120 -17.54 -2.39 -1.06
N ASN A 121 -16.25 -2.03 -1.06
CA ASN A 121 -15.21 -2.82 -0.40
C ASN A 121 -15.12 -2.55 1.11
N ARG A 122 -16.12 -3.05 1.84
CA ARG A 122 -16.23 -2.91 3.31
C ARG A 122 -15.06 -3.49 4.10
N ALA A 123 -14.34 -4.46 3.54
CA ALA A 123 -13.19 -5.06 4.22
C ALA A 123 -11.99 -4.11 4.22
N SER A 124 -11.66 -3.54 3.05
CA SER A 124 -10.60 -2.53 2.96
C SER A 124 -10.98 -1.24 3.67
N GLN A 125 -12.24 -0.79 3.59
CA GLN A 125 -12.69 0.40 4.32
C GLN A 125 -12.33 0.32 5.81
N ARG A 126 -12.69 -0.77 6.50
CA ARG A 126 -12.34 -0.97 7.92
C ARG A 126 -10.84 -0.91 8.22
N VAL A 127 -9.99 -1.36 7.29
CA VAL A 127 -8.53 -1.29 7.47
C VAL A 127 -8.06 0.16 7.35
N ALA A 128 -8.55 0.90 6.35
CA ALA A 128 -8.19 2.31 6.18
C ALA A 128 -8.74 3.19 7.30
N GLU A 129 -9.96 2.92 7.75
CA GLU A 129 -10.62 3.62 8.86
C GLU A 129 -9.77 3.58 10.14
N GLN A 130 -9.19 2.41 10.44
CA GLN A 130 -8.40 2.20 11.65
C GLN A 130 -6.95 2.70 11.55
N LEU A 131 -6.36 2.74 10.35
CA LEU A 131 -4.92 2.96 10.19
C LEU A 131 -4.57 4.28 9.49
N ILE A 132 -5.49 4.82 8.70
CA ILE A 132 -5.30 5.99 7.85
C ILE A 132 -6.12 7.16 8.40
N SER A 133 -7.45 7.09 8.33
CA SER A 133 -8.36 8.14 8.82
C SER A 133 -9.75 7.57 9.08
N ASP A 134 -10.46 8.03 10.10
CA ASP A 134 -11.85 7.67 10.40
C ASP A 134 -12.88 8.57 9.70
N SER A 135 -12.42 9.55 8.92
CA SER A 135 -13.24 10.56 8.25
C SER A 135 -13.00 10.55 6.73
N PRO A 136 -13.49 9.50 6.01
CA PRO A 136 -13.33 9.43 4.57
C PRO A 136 -14.14 10.50 3.84
N LYS A 137 -13.63 10.95 2.69
CA LYS A 137 -14.36 11.78 1.73
C LYS A 137 -14.88 10.92 0.60
N GLU A 138 -16.14 11.11 0.21
CA GLU A 138 -16.67 10.49 -1.00
C GLU A 138 -16.00 11.10 -2.23
N VAL A 139 -15.53 10.24 -3.12
CA VAL A 139 -14.87 10.62 -4.37
C VAL A 139 -15.33 9.70 -5.49
N THR A 140 -15.17 10.14 -6.72
CA THR A 140 -15.24 9.24 -7.88
C THR A 140 -13.83 8.79 -8.21
N ASP A 141 -13.59 7.49 -8.30
CA ASP A 141 -12.33 6.99 -8.82
C ASP A 141 -12.18 7.44 -10.27
N LYS A 142 -11.24 8.35 -10.53
CA LYS A 142 -11.00 8.92 -11.87
C LYS A 142 -10.63 7.87 -12.92
N ILE A 143 -10.14 6.70 -12.51
CA ILE A 143 -9.73 5.63 -13.43
C ILE A 143 -10.92 4.71 -13.74
N ALA A 144 -11.58 4.18 -12.72
CA ALA A 144 -12.67 3.21 -12.90
C ALA A 144 -14.05 3.86 -13.12
N GLY A 145 -14.20 5.16 -12.85
CA GLY A 145 -15.47 5.88 -12.96
C GLY A 145 -16.51 5.47 -11.90
N VAL A 146 -16.09 4.81 -10.82
CA VAL A 146 -16.98 4.27 -9.78
C VAL A 146 -16.88 5.06 -8.46
N PRO A 147 -17.94 5.05 -7.63
CA PRO A 147 -17.89 5.62 -6.29
C PRO A 147 -16.82 4.97 -5.42
N ALA A 148 -16.05 5.81 -4.74
CA ALA A 148 -14.99 5.42 -3.83
C ALA A 148 -14.93 6.33 -2.60
N LEU A 149 -14.17 5.90 -1.60
CA LEU A 149 -13.89 6.64 -0.38
C LEU A 149 -12.40 6.93 -0.32
N GLN A 150 -12.06 8.20 -0.14
CA GLN A 150 -10.68 8.67 0.05
C GLN A 150 -10.41 8.85 1.55
N TYR A 151 -9.42 8.13 2.05
CA TYR A 151 -8.89 8.22 3.41
C TYR A 151 -7.53 8.90 3.35
N VAL A 152 -7.32 9.97 4.12
CA VAL A 152 -6.08 10.75 4.06
C VAL A 152 -5.48 10.92 5.45
N LYS A 153 -4.19 10.62 5.59
CA LYS A 153 -3.43 10.78 6.83
C LYS A 153 -2.26 11.72 6.61
N HIS A 154 -2.17 12.77 7.41
CA HIS A 154 -1.00 13.65 7.47
C HIS A 154 0.08 13.02 8.35
N ILE A 155 1.29 12.90 7.82
CA ILE A 155 2.48 12.43 8.55
C ILE A 155 3.37 13.64 8.82
N LYS A 156 3.77 13.78 10.09
CA LYS A 156 4.69 14.80 10.62
C LYS A 156 5.88 14.14 11.33
#